data_AF-A0A165B4X9-F1
#
_entry.id   AF-A0A165B4X9-F1
#
_cell.length_a   1.000
_cell.length_b   1.000
_cell.length_c   1.000
_cell.angle_alpha   90.00
_cell.angle_beta   90.00
_cell.angle_gamma   90.00
#
_symmetry.space_group_name_H-M   'P 1'
#
loop_
_entity.id
_entity.type
_entity.pdbx_description
1 polymer ?
#
loop_
_entity_poly.entity_id
_entity_poly.type
_entity_poly.pdbx_seq_one_letter_code
_entity_poly.pdbx_strand_id
1 'polypeptide(L)'
;MSRNPPPQTAFLELSPHPTVHLAFRAMSSFAMSRSLQELEKEAADVKVVPVNLKDAAPVLSKQAFEEDILFEEGSIDAVYQAKARVLSSAIREIGMGRYQWYLFIVAGFGWFSHNVDCSDSVWPLVASLILNPVVSEFDVESSWLSLALNIGLFVGAVIWALGCDIWGRRWPFNFTLLIAGVFGLAAGGSNDFVTLASLFAVVGFGVGGNMPVDSAVFLDFVPGTHQYLLTVLSIWWSVGQLITCLIAWPIISNFSCPEDSTTCTRTDNMGWRYLLFALGGLTLLLWAVRFFAFHLEESPRFLVGRGRDAEAVAVVHRIATYNGHTSSLTVEQLTSAGEKASKDAASAAPGRRVLSEGSSWSTHHIKNLFKTARLAWSTSLLIALWGIIGLASTLYNSFLPYLLAHRGAKFGDSSYYTTYREEVILGAIGVPSAFVAGWAVEQPYMGRKGTLAASAGLTGIFLFASTTARNSYALLGWNCGYAFASKIMYGVLYAISPEVFPAKDRGTGNGLTATATRIFGIIAPVIALYANLSTAVPVYVSGALIMGSGALALLLPYEPRGKASI
;
A
#
# COMPACT_ATOMS: atom_id res chain seq x y z
N MET A 1 29.13 3.19 64.33
CA MET A 1 29.72 3.92 63.19
C MET A 1 29.53 3.02 61.96
N SER A 2 28.42 3.05 61.21
CA SER A 2 27.79 4.10 60.40
C SER A 2 28.49 4.40 59.07
N ARG A 3 27.68 4.40 57.99
CA ARG A 3 27.86 4.89 56.60
C ARG A 3 28.32 3.82 55.61
N ASN A 4 27.80 3.69 54.39
CA ASN A 4 26.55 4.04 53.69
C ASN A 4 26.72 3.39 52.29
N PRO A 5 25.66 2.91 51.61
CA PRO A 5 25.75 2.31 50.27
C PRO A 5 25.89 3.37 49.14
N PRO A 6 26.36 2.98 47.93
CA PRO A 6 26.58 3.88 46.79
C PRO A 6 25.28 4.31 46.08
N PRO A 7 25.30 5.37 45.25
CA PRO A 7 24.13 6.19 44.93
C PRO A 7 23.17 5.54 43.93
N GLN A 8 21.89 5.84 44.14
CA GLN A 8 20.77 5.53 43.25
C GLN A 8 20.93 6.24 41.90
N THR A 9 20.86 5.48 40.82
CA THR A 9 20.62 5.96 39.46
C THR A 9 19.19 6.48 39.37
N ALA A 10 19.05 7.77 39.11
CA ALA A 10 17.77 8.41 38.85
C ALA A 10 17.19 7.89 37.52
N PHE A 11 16.05 7.20 37.58
CA PHE A 11 15.16 7.03 36.45
C PHE A 11 14.54 8.39 36.12
N LEU A 12 14.92 8.98 34.99
CA LEU A 12 14.15 10.04 34.34
C LEU A 12 12.91 9.37 33.71
N GLU A 13 11.79 9.42 34.43
CA GLU A 13 10.46 9.21 33.84
C GLU A 13 10.24 10.26 32.74
N LEU A 14 10.30 9.82 31.49
CA LEU A 14 9.80 10.58 30.35
C LEU A 14 8.26 10.61 30.43
N SER A 15 7.75 11.66 31.06
CA SER A 15 6.35 12.09 30.98
C SER A 15 5.93 12.27 29.50
N PRO A 16 4.76 11.77 29.08
CA PRO A 16 4.27 11.99 27.72
C PRO A 16 3.92 13.48 27.54
N HIS A 17 4.63 14.13 26.61
CA HIS A 17 4.44 15.55 26.30
C HIS A 17 2.97 15.86 25.90
N PRO A 18 2.30 16.83 26.54
CA PRO A 18 0.89 17.18 26.30
C PRO A 18 0.62 17.82 24.93
N THR A 19 1.66 18.17 24.16
CA THR A 19 1.57 18.87 22.87
C THR A 19 0.99 18.02 21.75
N VAL A 20 1.27 16.71 21.71
CA VAL A 20 0.69 15.78 20.71
C VAL A 20 -0.80 15.57 20.98
N HIS A 21 -1.17 15.43 22.25
CA HIS A 21 -2.56 15.22 22.66
C HIS A 21 -3.43 16.48 22.43
N LEU A 22 -2.83 17.67 22.54
CA LEU A 22 -3.47 18.95 22.26
C LEU A 22 -3.66 19.18 20.76
N ALA A 23 -2.65 18.84 19.94
CA ALA A 23 -2.76 18.91 18.47
C ALA A 23 -3.83 17.95 17.94
N PHE A 24 -3.90 16.72 18.47
CA PHE A 24 -4.95 15.75 18.14
C PHE A 24 -6.35 16.21 18.57
N ARG A 25 -6.51 16.81 19.76
CA ARG A 25 -7.80 17.36 20.21
C ARG A 25 -8.23 18.60 19.42
N ALA A 26 -7.27 19.45 19.04
CA ALA A 26 -7.54 20.63 18.22
C ALA A 26 -7.99 20.23 16.82
N MET A 27 -7.33 19.24 16.20
CA MET A 27 -7.75 18.69 14.90
C MET A 27 -9.11 18.00 14.97
N SER A 28 -9.40 17.23 16.02
CA SER A 28 -10.70 16.54 16.17
C SER A 28 -11.86 17.53 16.39
N SER A 29 -11.64 18.60 17.15
CA SER A 29 -12.64 19.64 17.41
C SER A 29 -12.92 20.50 16.17
N PHE A 30 -11.88 20.83 15.42
CA PHE A 30 -11.99 21.64 14.20
C PHE A 30 -12.65 20.88 13.05
N ALA A 31 -12.34 19.58 12.87
CA ALA A 31 -12.97 18.74 11.84
C ALA A 31 -14.45 18.44 12.11
N MET A 32 -14.85 18.35 13.38
CA MET A 32 -16.22 17.99 13.78
C MET A 32 -17.17 19.20 13.72
N SER A 33 -16.71 20.41 14.04
CA SER A 33 -17.55 21.62 13.98
C SER A 33 -17.80 22.11 12.55
N ARG A 34 -16.78 22.03 11.68
CA ARG A 34 -16.90 22.46 10.28
C ARG A 34 -17.75 21.50 9.44
N SER A 35 -17.66 20.19 9.72
CA SER A 35 -18.50 19.19 9.05
C SER A 35 -19.99 19.34 9.41
N LEU A 36 -20.34 19.60 10.67
CA LEU A 36 -21.74 19.81 11.07
C LEU A 36 -22.39 21.02 10.35
N GLN A 37 -21.66 22.14 10.23
CA GLN A 37 -22.20 23.35 9.60
C GLN A 37 -22.32 23.24 8.07
N GLU A 38 -21.42 22.52 7.41
CA GLU A 38 -21.53 22.24 5.97
C GLU A 38 -22.65 21.21 5.70
N LEU A 39 -22.85 20.24 6.60
CA LEU A 39 -23.89 19.21 6.50
C LEU A 39 -25.31 19.74 6.74
N GLU A 40 -25.51 20.67 7.67
CA GLU A 40 -26.82 21.32 7.88
C GLU A 40 -27.23 22.18 6.68
N LYS A 41 -26.25 22.80 5.99
CA LYS A 41 -26.49 23.55 4.77
C LYS A 41 -26.81 22.65 3.57
N GLU A 42 -26.14 21.49 3.44
CA GLU A 42 -26.42 20.53 2.36
C GLU A 42 -27.75 19.80 2.53
N ALA A 43 -28.20 19.57 3.77
CA ALA A 43 -29.49 18.94 4.05
C ALA A 43 -30.70 19.83 3.73
N ALA A 44 -30.53 21.16 3.72
CA ALA A 44 -31.62 22.12 3.53
C ALA A 44 -32.04 22.31 2.06
N ASP A 45 -31.22 21.91 1.08
CA ASP A 45 -31.41 22.26 -0.34
C ASP A 45 -32.02 21.12 -1.20
N VAL A 46 -32.45 20.02 -0.58
CA VAL A 46 -32.94 18.83 -1.30
C VAL A 46 -34.44 18.90 -1.56
N LYS A 47 -34.83 19.12 -2.83
CA LYS A 47 -36.21 18.85 -3.31
C LYS A 47 -36.38 17.35 -3.54
N VAL A 48 -37.17 16.72 -2.67
CA VAL A 48 -37.61 15.31 -2.81
C VAL A 48 -38.61 15.21 -3.96
N VAL A 49 -38.26 14.50 -5.03
CA VAL A 49 -39.20 14.10 -6.10
C VAL A 49 -39.73 12.71 -5.76
N PRO A 50 -41.04 12.51 -5.57
CA PRO A 50 -41.60 11.20 -5.26
C PRO A 50 -41.62 10.32 -6.52
N VAL A 51 -40.94 9.17 -6.48
CA VAL A 51 -40.99 8.12 -7.51
C VAL A 51 -41.89 6.98 -7.03
N ASN A 52 -42.70 6.44 -7.93
CA ASN A 52 -43.76 5.46 -7.64
C ASN A 52 -43.16 4.08 -7.30
N LEU A 53 -43.40 3.61 -6.07
CA LEU A 53 -42.77 2.45 -5.40
C LEU A 53 -43.12 1.06 -5.97
N LYS A 54 -43.91 0.95 -7.04
CA LYS A 54 -44.42 -0.36 -7.51
C LYS A 54 -43.58 -1.02 -8.60
N ASP A 55 -42.77 -0.26 -9.33
CA ASP A 55 -42.06 -0.77 -10.51
C ASP A 55 -40.59 -1.17 -10.23
N ALA A 56 -40.02 -0.80 -9.07
CA ALA A 56 -38.62 -1.10 -8.71
C ALA A 56 -38.42 -2.41 -7.93
N ALA A 57 -39.49 -2.98 -7.35
CA ALA A 57 -39.42 -4.14 -6.47
C ALA A 57 -39.06 -5.50 -7.14
N PRO A 58 -39.45 -5.81 -8.39
CA PRO A 58 -39.25 -7.16 -8.92
C PRO A 58 -37.86 -7.39 -9.54
N VAL A 59 -37.09 -6.34 -9.84
CA VAL A 59 -35.79 -6.46 -10.55
C VAL A 59 -34.63 -6.77 -9.58
N LEU A 60 -34.68 -6.24 -8.36
CA LEU A 60 -33.61 -6.43 -7.36
C LEU A 60 -33.58 -7.82 -6.70
N SER A 61 -34.69 -8.58 -6.73
CA SER A 61 -34.82 -9.81 -5.93
C SER A 61 -34.20 -11.07 -6.56
N LYS A 62 -34.00 -11.10 -7.89
CA LYS A 62 -33.48 -12.29 -8.58
C LYS A 62 -31.99 -12.26 -8.90
N GLN A 63 -31.38 -11.09 -9.06
CA GLN A 63 -29.95 -11.00 -9.38
C GLN A 63 -29.05 -10.87 -8.14
N ALA A 64 -29.60 -10.55 -6.96
CA ALA A 64 -28.83 -10.37 -5.72
C ALA A 64 -28.41 -11.69 -5.02
N PHE A 65 -28.85 -12.85 -5.52
CA PHE A 65 -28.70 -14.15 -4.83
C PHE A 65 -27.55 -15.06 -5.32
N GLU A 66 -26.83 -14.69 -6.38
CA GLU A 66 -25.70 -15.48 -6.92
C GLU A 66 -24.42 -14.63 -7.03
N GLU A 67 -24.07 -13.89 -5.97
CA GLU A 67 -22.69 -13.43 -5.81
C GLU A 67 -21.96 -14.46 -4.94
N ASP A 68 -20.94 -15.10 -5.49
CA ASP A 68 -20.15 -16.12 -4.80
C ASP A 68 -19.21 -15.39 -3.82
N ILE A 69 -19.71 -15.02 -2.65
CA ILE A 69 -18.99 -14.18 -1.66
C ILE A 69 -17.77 -14.94 -1.15
N LEU A 70 -16.65 -14.23 -0.97
CA LEU A 70 -15.39 -14.87 -0.53
C LEU A 70 -15.50 -15.49 0.87
N PHE A 71 -16.31 -14.90 1.75
CA PHE A 71 -16.46 -15.30 3.15
C PHE A 71 -17.74 -16.11 3.39
N GLU A 72 -17.61 -17.24 4.10
CA GLU A 72 -18.75 -18.04 4.56
C GLU A 72 -19.64 -17.28 5.57
N GLU A 73 -20.93 -17.61 5.59
CA GLU A 73 -21.92 -17.05 6.54
C GLU A 73 -21.48 -17.34 7.99
N GLY A 74 -21.32 -16.28 8.81
CA GLY A 74 -20.91 -16.38 10.22
C GLY A 74 -19.49 -15.89 10.56
N SER A 75 -18.66 -15.57 9.57
CA SER A 75 -17.31 -14.99 9.77
C SER A 75 -17.32 -13.51 10.18
N ILE A 76 -18.30 -12.75 9.68
CA ILE A 76 -18.51 -11.32 9.94
C ILE A 76 -19.90 -11.15 10.56
N ASP A 77 -20.16 -10.01 11.21
CA ASP A 77 -21.49 -9.65 11.70
C ASP A 77 -22.55 -9.82 10.59
N ALA A 78 -23.55 -10.67 10.83
CA ALA A 78 -24.57 -11.04 9.86
C ALA A 78 -25.36 -9.82 9.37
N VAL A 79 -25.56 -8.83 10.24
CA VAL A 79 -26.24 -7.56 9.90
C VAL A 79 -25.42 -6.77 8.89
N TYR A 80 -24.10 -6.69 9.10
CA TYR A 80 -23.20 -5.99 8.19
C TYR A 80 -23.09 -6.71 6.85
N GLN A 81 -22.95 -8.06 6.85
CA GLN A 81 -22.90 -8.84 5.61
C GLN A 81 -24.16 -8.64 4.76
N ALA A 82 -25.36 -8.66 5.36
CA ALA A 82 -26.60 -8.46 4.65
C ALA A 82 -26.69 -7.07 4.01
N LYS A 83 -26.30 -6.01 4.74
CA LYS A 83 -26.26 -4.64 4.21
C LYS A 83 -25.22 -4.49 3.10
N ALA A 84 -24.05 -5.08 3.27
CA ALA A 84 -22.98 -5.00 2.29
C ALA A 84 -23.30 -5.76 0.98
N ARG A 85 -24.10 -6.84 1.03
CA ARG A 85 -24.66 -7.51 -0.17
C ARG A 85 -25.58 -6.59 -0.99
N VAL A 86 -26.47 -5.86 -0.32
CA VAL A 86 -27.37 -4.89 -0.96
C VAL A 86 -26.55 -3.78 -1.62
N LEU A 87 -25.53 -3.29 -0.92
CA LEU A 87 -24.64 -2.25 -1.43
C LEU A 87 -23.81 -2.72 -2.64
N SER A 88 -23.24 -3.93 -2.61
CA SER A 88 -22.54 -4.51 -3.76
C SER A 88 -23.45 -4.68 -4.97
N SER A 89 -24.71 -5.04 -4.75
CA SER A 89 -25.72 -5.13 -5.83
C SER A 89 -25.99 -3.77 -6.46
N ALA A 90 -26.10 -2.70 -5.66
CA ALA A 90 -26.29 -1.34 -6.15
C ALA A 90 -25.07 -0.82 -6.93
N ILE A 91 -23.84 -1.11 -6.46
CA ILE A 91 -22.61 -0.75 -7.19
C ILE A 91 -22.52 -1.50 -8.51
N ARG A 92 -22.97 -2.76 -8.56
CA ARG A 92 -23.04 -3.54 -9.80
C ARG A 92 -24.08 -3.00 -10.78
N GLU A 93 -25.24 -2.54 -10.30
CA GLU A 93 -26.27 -1.88 -11.12
C GLU A 93 -25.71 -0.61 -11.78
N ILE A 94 -24.91 0.17 -11.07
CA ILE A 94 -24.23 1.35 -11.61
C ILE A 94 -23.17 0.97 -12.65
N GLY A 95 -22.49 -0.16 -12.45
CA GLY A 95 -21.43 -0.64 -13.34
C GLY A 95 -20.15 0.21 -13.30
N MET A 96 -19.23 -0.05 -14.23
CA MET A 96 -17.97 0.70 -14.37
C MET A 96 -18.23 1.97 -15.17
N GLY A 97 -18.38 3.10 -14.49
CA GLY A 97 -18.60 4.42 -15.08
C GLY A 97 -17.37 5.32 -15.06
N ARG A 98 -17.59 6.60 -15.36
CA ARG A 98 -16.53 7.62 -15.40
C ARG A 98 -15.85 7.79 -14.04
N TYR A 99 -16.62 7.78 -12.95
CA TYR A 99 -16.10 7.92 -11.59
C TYR A 99 -15.06 6.85 -11.27
N GLN A 100 -15.33 5.57 -11.59
CA GLN A 100 -14.42 4.48 -11.30
C GLN A 100 -13.16 4.51 -12.18
N TRP A 101 -13.25 4.97 -13.43
CA TRP A 101 -12.08 5.17 -14.28
C TRP A 101 -11.20 6.34 -13.81
N TYR A 102 -11.81 7.46 -13.38
CA TYR A 102 -11.05 8.53 -12.74
C TYR A 102 -10.41 8.06 -11.43
N LEU A 103 -11.14 7.27 -10.63
CA LEU A 103 -10.59 6.68 -9.41
C LEU A 103 -9.42 5.74 -9.70
N PHE A 104 -9.46 4.95 -10.78
CA PHE A 104 -8.34 4.11 -11.21
C PHE A 104 -7.06 4.93 -11.48
N ILE A 105 -7.20 6.09 -12.13
CA ILE A 105 -6.07 6.98 -12.41
C ILE A 105 -5.58 7.64 -11.11
N VAL A 106 -6.48 8.18 -10.30
CA VAL A 106 -6.15 8.94 -9.09
C VAL A 106 -5.60 8.04 -7.96
N ALA A 107 -6.15 6.83 -7.79
CA ALA A 107 -5.56 5.82 -6.91
C ALA A 107 -4.21 5.32 -7.45
N GLY A 108 -4.06 5.29 -8.78
CA GLY A 108 -2.78 5.04 -9.44
C GLY A 108 -1.70 6.05 -9.07
N PHE A 109 -2.06 7.32 -8.84
CA PHE A 109 -1.09 8.34 -8.45
C PHE A 109 -0.43 8.07 -7.10
N GLY A 110 -1.11 7.47 -6.14
CA GLY A 110 -0.45 7.12 -4.87
C GLY A 110 0.47 5.90 -5.02
N TRP A 111 0.16 4.95 -5.91
CA TRP A 111 1.07 3.85 -6.29
C TRP A 111 2.31 4.35 -7.08
N PHE A 112 2.08 5.34 -7.93
CA PHE A 112 3.13 6.06 -8.66
C PHE A 112 4.03 6.83 -7.68
N SER A 113 3.44 7.67 -6.82
CA SER A 113 4.17 8.46 -5.81
C SER A 113 4.92 7.58 -4.83
N HIS A 114 4.35 6.43 -4.44
CA HIS A 114 5.06 5.50 -3.57
C HIS A 114 6.40 5.05 -4.14
N ASN A 115 6.53 4.99 -5.47
CA ASN A 115 7.81 4.73 -6.15
C ASN A 115 8.70 5.96 -6.29
N VAL A 116 8.09 7.12 -6.56
CA VAL A 116 8.78 8.41 -6.69
C VAL A 116 9.42 8.83 -5.35
N ASP A 117 8.68 8.69 -4.24
CA ASP A 117 9.05 9.20 -2.93
C ASP A 117 9.72 8.16 -2.04
N CYS A 118 9.45 6.86 -2.25
CA CYS A 118 10.04 5.78 -1.43
C CYS A 118 10.59 4.59 -2.22
N SER A 119 10.64 4.62 -3.55
CA SER A 119 11.33 3.58 -4.38
C SER A 119 11.17 2.14 -3.86
N ASP A 120 9.96 1.79 -3.43
CA ASP A 120 9.81 0.90 -2.27
C ASP A 120 9.67 -0.60 -2.61
N SER A 121 10.24 -1.06 -3.72
CA SER A 121 10.35 -2.52 -3.95
C SER A 121 11.61 -2.96 -4.67
N VAL A 122 12.55 -2.04 -4.88
CA VAL A 122 13.95 -2.36 -5.12
C VAL A 122 14.73 -1.49 -4.14
N TRP A 123 14.98 -2.12 -3.00
CA TRP A 123 15.28 -1.54 -1.70
C TRP A 123 16.54 -0.68 -1.54
N PRO A 124 17.27 -0.30 -2.60
CA PRO A 124 18.19 0.81 -2.49
C PRO A 124 18.35 1.44 -3.87
N LEU A 125 17.38 2.17 -4.41
CA LEU A 125 17.62 3.01 -5.59
C LEU A 125 17.68 4.47 -5.16
N VAL A 126 16.62 5.23 -4.90
CA VAL A 126 16.83 6.66 -4.56
C VAL A 126 17.71 6.90 -3.32
N ALA A 127 17.59 6.06 -2.27
CA ALA A 127 18.53 6.12 -1.15
C ALA A 127 19.96 5.75 -1.56
N SER A 128 20.21 4.78 -2.46
CA SER A 128 21.55 4.37 -2.98
C SER A 128 22.15 5.32 -4.04
N LEU A 129 21.27 5.83 -4.89
CA LEU A 129 21.49 6.75 -6.01
C LEU A 129 21.90 8.12 -5.50
N ILE A 130 21.29 8.52 -4.38
CA ILE A 130 21.66 9.71 -3.63
C ILE A 130 22.74 9.37 -2.58
N LEU A 131 22.89 8.11 -2.15
CA LEU A 131 23.89 7.67 -1.16
C LEU A 131 25.30 8.01 -1.58
N ASN A 132 25.73 7.64 -2.79
CA ASN A 132 27.11 7.92 -3.20
C ASN A 132 27.39 9.43 -3.19
N PRO A 133 26.51 10.28 -3.75
CA PRO A 133 26.53 11.74 -3.58
C PRO A 133 26.46 12.24 -2.12
N VAL A 134 25.61 11.68 -1.27
CA VAL A 134 25.37 12.17 0.11
C VAL A 134 26.46 11.71 1.06
N VAL A 135 26.96 10.50 0.89
CA VAL A 135 28.12 9.97 1.62
C VAL A 135 29.37 10.76 1.22
N SER A 136 29.53 11.14 -0.06
CA SER A 136 30.66 11.98 -0.47
C SER A 136 30.57 13.42 0.06
N GLU A 137 29.37 13.97 0.26
CA GLU A 137 29.17 15.34 0.79
C GLU A 137 29.21 15.40 2.32
N PHE A 138 28.67 14.41 3.03
CA PHE A 138 28.49 14.45 4.49
C PHE A 138 29.40 13.49 5.28
N ASP A 139 30.15 12.60 4.63
CA ASP A 139 31.06 11.62 5.26
C ASP A 139 30.39 10.79 6.38
N VAL A 140 29.15 10.35 6.13
CA VAL A 140 28.35 9.56 7.10
C VAL A 140 28.13 8.15 6.58
N GLU A 141 27.99 7.19 7.49
CA GLU A 141 27.59 5.84 7.13
C GLU A 141 26.23 5.83 6.41
N SER A 142 26.22 5.23 5.23
CA SER A 142 25.08 5.13 4.32
C SER A 142 23.81 4.53 4.92
N SER A 143 23.96 3.64 5.90
CA SER A 143 22.86 2.86 6.47
C SER A 143 21.83 3.70 7.25
N TRP A 144 22.21 4.88 7.77
CA TRP A 144 21.35 5.69 8.65
C TRP A 144 20.19 6.35 7.91
N LEU A 145 20.39 6.77 6.66
CA LEU A 145 19.32 7.40 5.86
C LEU A 145 18.23 6.38 5.50
N SER A 146 18.66 5.19 5.08
CA SER A 146 17.76 4.06 4.81
C SER A 146 17.00 3.63 6.07
N LEU A 147 17.67 3.60 7.23
CA LEU A 147 17.02 3.28 8.50
C LEU A 147 15.91 4.29 8.85
N ALA A 148 16.19 5.59 8.71
CA ALA A 148 15.23 6.65 9.02
C ALA A 148 13.97 6.55 8.14
N LEU A 149 14.14 6.35 6.84
CA LEU A 149 13.04 6.13 5.89
C LEU A 149 12.18 4.92 6.29
N ASN A 150 12.82 3.81 6.66
CA ASN A 150 12.13 2.57 7.02
C ASN A 150 11.36 2.63 8.33
N ILE A 151 11.89 3.33 9.32
CA ILE A 151 11.14 3.65 10.55
C ILE A 151 9.91 4.48 10.19
N GLY A 152 10.06 5.48 9.32
CA GLY A 152 8.95 6.25 8.77
C GLY A 152 7.88 5.38 8.13
N LEU A 153 8.27 4.51 7.19
CA LEU A 153 7.37 3.57 6.49
C LEU A 153 6.65 2.63 7.45
N PHE A 154 7.34 2.11 8.48
CA PHE A 154 6.73 1.27 9.50
C PHE A 154 5.65 2.02 10.29
N VAL A 155 5.99 3.21 10.81
CA VAL A 155 5.03 4.04 11.58
C VAL A 155 3.86 4.48 10.71
N GLY A 156 4.13 4.85 9.45
CA GLY A 156 3.12 5.22 8.46
C GLY A 156 2.17 4.07 8.14
N ALA A 157 2.70 2.89 7.87
CA ALA A 157 1.89 1.71 7.58
C ALA A 157 0.93 1.37 8.72
N VAL A 158 1.37 1.49 9.98
CA VAL A 158 0.50 1.25 11.14
C VAL A 158 -0.56 2.35 11.28
N ILE A 159 -0.15 3.63 11.26
CA ILE A 159 -1.05 4.75 11.55
C ILE A 159 -2.08 4.96 10.44
N TRP A 160 -1.68 4.95 9.16
CA TRP A 160 -2.61 5.19 8.06
C TRP A 160 -3.56 4.01 7.83
N ALA A 161 -3.07 2.78 7.97
CA ALA A 161 -3.90 1.60 7.79
C ALA A 161 -4.97 1.46 8.89
N LEU A 162 -4.61 1.72 10.15
CA LEU A 162 -5.58 1.79 11.25
C LEU A 162 -6.47 3.04 11.14
N GLY A 163 -5.90 4.16 10.66
CA GLY A 163 -6.61 5.41 10.43
C GLY A 163 -7.77 5.27 9.44
N CYS A 164 -7.63 4.43 8.40
CA CYS A 164 -8.70 4.15 7.44
C CYS A 164 -9.97 3.55 8.06
N ASP A 165 -9.84 2.78 9.14
CA ASP A 165 -10.97 2.14 9.81
C ASP A 165 -11.59 3.06 10.89
N ILE A 166 -10.95 4.19 11.21
CA ILE A 166 -11.39 5.12 12.28
C ILE A 166 -11.87 6.46 11.69
N TRP A 167 -11.04 7.10 10.87
CA TRP A 167 -11.29 8.44 10.31
C TRP A 167 -12.05 8.40 8.98
N GLY A 168 -12.20 7.21 8.40
CA GLY A 168 -12.65 7.03 7.02
C GLY A 168 -11.48 7.01 6.06
N ARG A 169 -11.77 6.69 4.80
CA ARG A 169 -10.75 6.52 3.77
C ARG A 169 -10.39 7.83 3.07
N ARG A 170 -11.27 8.84 3.06
CA ARG A 170 -11.05 10.11 2.35
C ARG A 170 -9.83 10.91 2.84
N TRP A 171 -9.63 10.98 4.15
CA TRP A 171 -8.54 11.77 4.74
C TRP A 171 -7.16 11.10 4.60
N PRO A 172 -6.98 9.81 4.99
CA PRO A 172 -5.74 9.10 4.72
C PRO A 172 -5.34 9.16 3.24
N PHE A 173 -6.31 9.01 2.33
CA PHE A 173 -6.09 9.07 0.88
C PHE A 173 -5.42 10.39 0.46
N ASN A 174 -5.80 11.53 1.04
CA ASN A 174 -5.22 12.82 0.66
C ASN A 174 -3.96 13.21 1.46
N PHE A 175 -3.89 12.90 2.75
CA PHE A 175 -2.80 13.36 3.60
C PHE A 175 -1.48 12.62 3.38
N THR A 176 -1.54 11.34 3.02
CA THR A 176 -0.33 10.54 2.76
C THR A 176 0.53 11.14 1.64
N LEU A 177 -0.11 11.53 0.53
CA LEU A 177 0.52 12.20 -0.60
C LEU A 177 0.99 13.63 -0.28
N LEU A 178 0.20 14.40 0.46
CA LEU A 178 0.57 15.76 0.84
C LEU A 178 1.85 15.76 1.67
N ILE A 179 1.93 14.87 2.66
CA ILE A 179 3.09 14.73 3.53
C ILE A 179 4.29 14.28 2.70
N ALA A 180 4.14 13.27 1.84
CA ALA A 180 5.22 12.80 0.97
C ALA A 180 5.78 13.93 0.09
N GLY A 181 4.91 14.71 -0.58
CA GLY A 181 5.33 15.77 -1.48
C GLY A 181 5.96 16.98 -0.77
N VAL A 182 5.34 17.50 0.30
CA VAL A 182 5.86 18.67 1.04
C VAL A 182 7.21 18.36 1.67
N PHE A 183 7.31 17.24 2.37
CA PHE A 183 8.55 16.86 3.06
C PHE A 183 9.60 16.33 2.08
N GLY A 184 9.20 15.76 0.94
CA GLY A 184 10.09 15.39 -0.16
C GLY A 184 10.76 16.62 -0.80
N LEU A 185 9.99 17.68 -1.06
CA LEU A 185 10.56 18.97 -1.49
C LEU A 185 11.47 19.58 -0.43
N ALA A 186 11.04 19.57 0.84
CA ALA A 186 11.85 20.10 1.93
C ALA A 186 13.18 19.34 2.09
N ALA A 187 13.19 18.02 1.84
CA ALA A 187 14.38 17.19 1.91
C ALA A 187 15.46 17.61 0.90
N GLY A 188 15.05 18.07 -0.29
CA GLY A 188 15.96 18.64 -1.30
C GLY A 188 16.67 19.92 -0.84
N GLY A 189 16.10 20.66 0.11
CA GLY A 189 16.67 21.88 0.70
C GLY A 189 17.56 21.64 1.91
N SER A 190 17.77 20.38 2.32
CA SER A 190 18.52 20.07 3.54
C SER A 190 20.02 20.40 3.42
N ASN A 191 20.55 20.96 4.52
CA ASN A 191 21.95 21.34 4.66
C ASN A 191 22.73 20.43 5.62
N ASP A 192 22.03 19.58 6.36
CA ASP A 192 22.59 18.70 7.38
C ASP A 192 22.02 17.30 7.22
N PHE A 193 22.83 16.27 7.50
CA PHE A 193 22.42 14.88 7.41
C PHE A 193 21.26 14.53 8.37
N VAL A 194 21.29 15.05 9.61
CA VAL A 194 20.22 14.81 10.59
C VAL A 194 18.89 15.38 10.10
N THR A 195 18.92 16.56 9.48
CA THR A 195 17.75 17.20 8.88
C THR A 195 17.24 16.38 7.70
N LEU A 196 18.13 15.94 6.81
CA LEU A 196 17.78 15.06 5.69
C LEU A 196 17.12 13.75 6.17
N ALA A 197 17.74 13.06 7.13
CA ALA A 197 17.24 11.81 7.68
C ALA A 197 15.87 11.99 8.37
N SER A 198 15.70 13.08 9.13
CA SER A 198 14.43 13.39 9.79
C SER A 198 13.32 13.66 8.77
N LEU A 199 13.62 14.41 7.70
CA LEU A 199 12.66 14.68 6.62
C LEU A 199 12.31 13.40 5.86
N PHE A 200 13.29 12.54 5.58
CA PHE A 200 13.07 11.23 4.96
C PHE A 200 12.21 10.30 5.81
N ALA A 201 12.36 10.32 7.15
CA ALA A 201 11.47 9.59 8.03
C ALA A 201 10.02 10.08 7.91
N VAL A 202 9.80 11.38 7.75
CA VAL A 202 8.45 11.95 7.56
C VAL A 202 7.89 11.63 6.16
N VAL A 203 8.74 11.62 5.12
CA VAL A 203 8.35 11.15 3.79
C VAL A 203 7.92 9.68 3.85
N GLY A 204 8.72 8.82 4.48
CA GLY A 204 8.37 7.41 4.71
C GLY A 204 7.05 7.25 5.47
N PHE A 205 6.80 8.11 6.46
CA PHE A 205 5.52 8.14 7.17
C PHE A 205 4.33 8.41 6.25
N GLY A 206 4.41 9.39 5.34
CA GLY A 206 3.35 9.65 4.36
C GLY A 206 3.17 8.48 3.39
N VAL A 207 4.27 7.99 2.83
CA VAL A 207 4.25 7.02 1.74
C VAL A 207 3.85 5.61 2.18
N GLY A 208 4.16 5.22 3.42
CA GLY A 208 3.81 3.92 3.98
C GLY A 208 2.30 3.63 4.01
N GLY A 209 1.48 4.69 3.98
CA GLY A 209 0.02 4.60 3.91
C GLY A 209 -0.57 4.49 2.50
N ASN A 210 0.14 4.93 1.45
CA ASN A 210 -0.45 5.04 0.10
C ASN A 210 -0.99 3.70 -0.41
N MET A 211 -0.19 2.63 -0.32
CA MET A 211 -0.60 1.31 -0.83
C MET A 211 -1.82 0.69 -0.14
N PRO A 212 -1.83 0.56 1.19
CA PRO A 212 -2.97 -0.03 1.87
C PRO A 212 -4.24 0.83 1.72
N VAL A 213 -4.10 2.17 1.73
CA VAL A 213 -5.23 3.10 1.62
C VAL A 213 -5.81 3.09 0.20
N ASP A 214 -4.97 3.22 -0.83
CA ASP A 214 -5.44 3.34 -2.22
C ASP A 214 -6.10 2.05 -2.72
N SER A 215 -5.51 0.90 -2.37
CA SER A 215 -6.10 -0.40 -2.71
C SER A 215 -7.44 -0.64 -2.03
N ALA A 216 -7.58 -0.23 -0.76
CA ALA A 216 -8.83 -0.33 -0.02
C ALA A 216 -9.93 0.59 -0.60
N VAL A 217 -9.58 1.84 -0.92
CA VAL A 217 -10.49 2.79 -1.59
C VAL A 217 -10.94 2.24 -2.94
N PHE A 218 -10.01 1.78 -3.76
CA PHE A 218 -10.34 1.28 -5.10
C PHE A 218 -11.34 0.11 -5.05
N LEU A 219 -11.12 -0.88 -4.17
CA LEU A 219 -12.03 -2.03 -4.02
C LEU A 219 -13.42 -1.70 -3.46
N ASP A 220 -13.57 -0.56 -2.79
CA ASP A 220 -14.85 -0.14 -2.23
C ASP A 220 -15.80 0.48 -3.25
N PHE A 221 -15.26 0.99 -4.35
CA PHE A 221 -16.04 1.64 -5.41
C PHE A 221 -16.11 0.83 -6.71
N VAL A 222 -15.28 -0.21 -6.86
CA VAL A 222 -15.22 -1.05 -8.05
C VAL A 222 -16.16 -2.25 -7.94
N PRO A 223 -16.96 -2.55 -8.99
CA PRO A 223 -17.79 -3.75 -9.02
C PRO A 223 -16.96 -5.04 -8.94
N GLY A 224 -17.52 -6.09 -8.31
CA GLY A 224 -16.86 -7.41 -8.17
C GLY A 224 -16.32 -7.99 -9.48
N THR A 225 -16.99 -7.71 -10.61
CA THR A 225 -16.62 -8.19 -11.95
C THR A 225 -15.29 -7.63 -12.46
N HIS A 226 -14.85 -6.45 -12.00
CA HIS A 226 -13.65 -5.77 -12.49
C HIS A 226 -12.53 -5.70 -11.42
N GLN A 227 -12.55 -6.59 -10.41
CA GLN A 227 -11.57 -6.59 -9.31
C GLN A 227 -10.12 -6.91 -9.72
N TYR A 228 -9.91 -7.82 -10.69
CA TYR A 228 -9.35 -7.33 -11.94
C TYR A 228 -8.28 -6.23 -11.94
N LEU A 229 -8.81 -5.03 -12.08
CA LEU A 229 -8.11 -3.78 -12.25
C LEU A 229 -7.23 -3.43 -11.06
N LEU A 230 -7.46 -4.01 -9.88
CA LEU A 230 -6.58 -3.83 -8.73
C LEU A 230 -5.19 -4.43 -9.00
N THR A 231 -5.12 -5.59 -9.65
CA THR A 231 -3.84 -6.15 -10.11
C THR A 231 -3.22 -5.26 -11.19
N VAL A 232 -4.03 -4.75 -12.11
CA VAL A 232 -3.58 -3.84 -13.18
C VAL A 232 -3.11 -2.50 -12.62
N LEU A 233 -3.58 -2.07 -11.43
CA LEU A 233 -3.12 -0.87 -10.74
C LEU A 233 -1.61 -0.87 -10.48
N SER A 234 -0.99 -2.07 -10.42
CA SER A 234 0.47 -2.22 -10.39
C SER A 234 1.18 -1.65 -11.62
N ILE A 235 0.48 -1.32 -12.71
CA ILE A 235 1.08 -0.60 -13.84
C ILE A 235 1.64 0.76 -13.43
N TRP A 236 0.93 1.45 -12.52
CA TRP A 236 1.35 2.76 -12.01
C TRP A 236 2.63 2.67 -11.19
N TRP A 237 2.87 1.51 -10.58
CA TRP A 237 4.17 1.20 -9.98
C TRP A 237 5.28 1.29 -11.03
N SER A 238 5.15 0.54 -12.11
CA SER A 238 6.20 0.42 -13.14
C SER A 238 6.39 1.72 -13.91
N VAL A 239 5.31 2.44 -14.20
CA VAL A 239 5.37 3.77 -14.81
C VAL A 239 6.04 4.76 -13.86
N GLY A 240 5.75 4.70 -12.55
CA GLY A 240 6.43 5.49 -11.52
C GLY A 240 7.93 5.27 -11.49
N GLN A 241 8.37 4.01 -11.48
CA GLN A 241 9.78 3.66 -11.54
C GLN A 241 10.42 4.18 -12.84
N LEU A 242 9.80 3.96 -14.00
CA LEU A 242 10.34 4.39 -15.28
C LEU A 242 10.52 5.91 -15.36
N ILE A 243 9.51 6.70 -14.97
CA ILE A 243 9.59 8.17 -14.99
C ILE A 243 10.66 8.65 -14.00
N THR A 244 10.72 8.05 -12.81
CA THR A 244 11.75 8.39 -11.81
C THR A 244 13.15 8.14 -12.35
N CYS A 245 13.41 6.98 -12.96
CA CYS A 245 14.71 6.66 -13.55
C CYS A 245 15.03 7.56 -14.75
N LEU A 246 14.05 7.92 -15.59
CA LEU A 246 14.23 8.85 -16.71
C LEU A 246 14.56 10.28 -16.27
N ILE A 247 14.03 10.73 -15.13
CA ILE A 247 14.36 12.02 -14.53
C ILE A 247 15.74 11.96 -13.85
N ALA A 248 16.01 10.87 -13.12
CA ALA A 248 17.26 10.69 -12.38
C ALA A 248 18.47 10.55 -13.31
N TRP A 249 18.34 9.86 -14.44
CA TRP A 249 19.44 9.60 -15.36
C TRP A 249 20.17 10.88 -15.83
N PRO A 250 19.52 11.87 -16.46
CA PRO A 250 20.19 13.10 -16.90
C PRO A 250 20.58 14.02 -15.74
N ILE A 251 19.85 14.01 -14.62
CA ILE A 251 20.14 14.89 -13.48
C ILE A 251 21.39 14.42 -12.75
N ILE A 252 21.49 13.13 -12.43
CA ILE A 252 22.60 12.60 -11.65
C ILE A 252 23.85 12.42 -12.53
N SER A 253 23.70 12.04 -13.80
CA SER A 253 24.87 11.91 -14.68
C SER A 253 25.57 13.22 -15.02
N ASN A 254 24.85 14.35 -15.02
CA ASN A 254 25.42 15.66 -15.40
C ASN A 254 25.74 16.58 -14.21
N PHE A 255 25.05 16.41 -13.07
CA PHE A 255 25.13 17.34 -11.92
C PHE A 255 25.60 16.67 -10.62
N SER A 256 26.25 15.51 -10.70
CA SER A 256 26.89 14.85 -9.55
C SER A 256 28.37 14.63 -9.80
N CYS A 257 29.16 14.64 -8.72
CA CYS A 257 30.59 14.34 -8.77
C CYS A 257 30.85 12.92 -9.30
N PRO A 258 31.94 12.68 -10.07
CA PRO A 258 32.36 11.33 -10.47
C PRO A 258 32.69 10.44 -9.25
N GLU A 259 32.43 9.13 -9.35
CA GLU A 259 32.66 8.14 -8.26
C GLU A 259 34.10 8.16 -7.71
N ASP A 260 35.09 8.49 -8.55
CA ASP A 260 36.51 8.48 -8.18
C ASP A 260 37.03 9.82 -7.64
N SER A 261 36.17 10.84 -7.47
CA SER A 261 36.61 12.16 -7.02
C SER A 261 36.74 12.24 -5.48
N THR A 262 37.96 12.51 -5.01
CA THR A 262 38.29 12.64 -3.57
C THR A 262 37.92 13.98 -2.97
N THR A 263 37.49 14.95 -3.78
CA THR A 263 37.06 16.28 -3.36
C THR A 263 35.78 16.65 -4.11
N CYS A 264 34.64 16.38 -3.48
CA CYS A 264 33.33 16.76 -4.01
C CYS A 264 32.83 17.97 -3.23
N THR A 265 32.76 19.13 -3.88
CA THR A 265 32.20 20.33 -3.24
C THR A 265 30.69 20.36 -3.41
N ARG A 266 29.99 21.01 -2.47
CA ARG A 266 28.53 21.15 -2.49
C ARG A 266 27.97 21.68 -3.81
N THR A 267 28.70 22.60 -4.47
CA THR A 267 28.29 23.21 -5.74
C THR A 267 28.31 22.21 -6.90
N ASP A 268 29.17 21.20 -6.83
CA ASP A 268 29.36 20.18 -7.87
C ASP A 268 28.46 18.95 -7.64
N ASN A 269 27.75 18.89 -6.51
CA ASN A 269 26.91 17.77 -6.08
C ASN A 269 25.42 18.12 -5.95
N MET A 270 24.92 19.02 -6.78
CA MET A 270 23.53 19.48 -6.69
C MET A 270 22.52 18.48 -7.29
N GLY A 271 22.99 17.44 -7.99
CA GLY A 271 22.15 16.45 -8.68
C GLY A 271 21.12 15.77 -7.78
N TRP A 272 21.50 15.36 -6.57
CA TRP A 272 20.56 14.71 -5.64
C TRP A 272 19.49 15.68 -5.11
N ARG A 273 19.84 16.95 -4.90
CA ARG A 273 18.89 17.99 -4.49
C ARG A 273 17.89 18.29 -5.60
N TYR A 274 18.37 18.45 -6.84
CA TYR A 274 17.49 18.64 -8.00
C TYR A 274 16.56 17.45 -8.23
N LEU A 275 17.03 16.23 -8.00
CA LEU A 275 16.20 15.04 -8.05
C LEU A 275 15.09 15.10 -7.00
N LEU A 276 15.40 15.41 -5.73
CA LEU A 276 14.39 15.52 -4.68
C LEU A 276 13.38 16.66 -4.94
N PHE A 277 13.83 17.79 -5.48
CA PHE A 277 12.92 18.86 -5.88
C PHE A 277 12.01 18.44 -7.05
N ALA A 278 12.54 17.73 -8.04
CA ALA A 278 11.75 17.23 -9.17
C ALA A 278 10.72 16.18 -8.72
N LEU A 279 11.14 15.21 -7.91
CA LEU A 279 10.29 14.13 -7.42
C LEU A 279 9.24 14.63 -6.42
N GLY A 280 9.64 15.41 -5.41
CA GLY A 280 8.70 16.02 -4.46
C GLY A 280 7.72 16.98 -5.12
N GLY A 281 8.18 17.74 -6.14
CA GLY A 281 7.34 18.64 -6.93
C GLY A 281 6.31 17.89 -7.76
N LEU A 282 6.72 16.77 -8.38
CA LEU A 282 5.84 15.86 -9.08
C LEU A 282 4.79 15.26 -8.14
N THR A 283 5.19 14.79 -6.96
CA THR A 283 4.28 14.26 -5.94
C THR A 283 3.27 15.30 -5.46
N LEU A 284 3.69 16.55 -5.24
CA LEU A 284 2.76 17.64 -4.90
C LEU A 284 1.80 17.97 -6.04
N LEU A 285 2.25 17.92 -7.29
CA LEU A 285 1.38 18.11 -8.44
C LEU A 285 0.31 17.00 -8.49
N LEU A 286 0.71 15.74 -8.26
CA LEU A 286 -0.22 14.62 -8.20
C LEU A 286 -1.21 14.75 -7.04
N TRP A 287 -0.75 15.22 -5.88
CA TRP A 287 -1.63 15.56 -4.76
C TRP A 287 -2.63 16.66 -5.13
N ALA A 288 -2.17 17.74 -5.78
CA ALA A 288 -3.04 18.83 -6.18
C ALA A 288 -4.10 18.36 -7.19
N VAL A 289 -3.72 17.54 -8.18
CA VAL A 289 -4.67 16.92 -9.11
C VAL A 289 -5.65 16.03 -8.35
N ARG A 290 -5.18 15.19 -7.42
CA ARG A 290 -6.02 14.30 -6.60
C ARG A 290 -7.02 15.07 -5.75
N PHE A 291 -6.62 16.19 -5.15
CA PHE A 291 -7.46 16.95 -4.22
C PHE A 291 -8.44 17.90 -4.95
N PHE A 292 -7.99 18.57 -6.02
CA PHE A 292 -8.80 19.57 -6.72
C PHE A 292 -9.58 19.02 -7.91
N ALA A 293 -9.04 18.04 -8.64
CA ALA A 293 -9.70 17.51 -9.85
C ALA A 293 -10.67 16.37 -9.56
N PHE A 294 -10.57 15.71 -8.40
CA PHE A 294 -11.40 14.56 -8.06
C PHE A 294 -11.92 14.63 -6.62
N HIS A 295 -13.23 14.87 -6.47
CA HIS A 295 -13.88 14.82 -5.17
C HIS A 295 -14.16 13.36 -4.78
N LEU A 296 -13.28 12.78 -3.96
CA LEU A 296 -13.47 11.44 -3.43
C LEU A 296 -14.59 11.44 -2.37
N GLU A 297 -15.65 10.70 -2.65
CA GLU A 297 -16.69 10.38 -1.67
C GLU A 297 -16.18 9.38 -0.62
N GLU A 298 -16.74 9.43 0.59
CA GLU A 298 -16.39 8.46 1.63
C GLU A 298 -16.90 7.06 1.28
N SER A 299 -16.22 6.01 1.74
CA SER A 299 -16.62 4.64 1.36
C SER A 299 -18.01 4.29 1.90
N PRO A 300 -18.96 3.86 1.03
CA PRO A 300 -20.29 3.45 1.47
C PRO A 300 -20.24 2.26 2.45
N ARG A 301 -19.26 1.36 2.29
CA ARG A 301 -19.04 0.21 3.20
C ARG A 301 -18.55 0.68 4.57
N PHE A 302 -17.68 1.69 4.62
CA PHE A 302 -17.26 2.32 5.87
C PHE A 302 -18.45 2.94 6.62
N LEU A 303 -19.29 3.70 5.90
CA LEU A 303 -20.46 4.38 6.47
C LEU A 303 -21.47 3.39 7.06
N VAL A 304 -21.78 2.30 6.35
CA VAL A 304 -22.61 1.20 6.87
C VAL A 304 -21.97 0.53 8.09
N GLY A 305 -20.65 0.34 8.09
CA GLY A 305 -19.91 -0.20 9.23
C GLY A 305 -20.00 0.66 10.49
N ARG A 306 -20.26 1.96 10.33
CA ARG A 306 -20.50 2.95 11.41
C ARG A 306 -21.99 3.16 11.71
N GLY A 307 -22.90 2.46 11.04
CA GLY A 307 -24.35 2.60 11.19
C GLY A 307 -24.95 3.82 10.49
N ARG A 308 -24.19 4.53 9.65
CA ARG A 308 -24.63 5.73 8.90
C ARG A 308 -25.24 5.32 7.55
N ASP A 309 -26.35 4.58 7.60
CA ASP A 309 -26.96 4.00 6.39
C ASP A 309 -27.47 5.06 5.41
N ALA A 310 -28.05 6.16 5.89
CA ALA A 310 -28.60 7.23 5.05
C ALA A 310 -27.51 7.90 4.19
N GLU A 311 -26.33 8.11 4.77
CA GLU A 311 -25.20 8.71 4.07
C GLU A 311 -24.59 7.75 3.05
N ALA A 312 -24.53 6.44 3.38
CA ALA A 312 -24.07 5.43 2.44
C ALA A 312 -24.93 5.41 1.17
N VAL A 313 -26.25 5.53 1.31
CA VAL A 313 -27.20 5.64 0.19
C VAL A 313 -26.97 6.93 -0.60
N ALA A 314 -26.81 8.06 0.09
CA ALA A 314 -26.55 9.34 -0.56
C ALA A 314 -25.27 9.30 -1.42
N VAL A 315 -24.18 8.71 -0.90
CA VAL A 315 -22.94 8.53 -1.67
C VAL A 315 -23.16 7.68 -2.92
N VAL A 316 -23.88 6.56 -2.81
CA VAL A 316 -24.17 5.69 -3.97
C VAL A 316 -24.98 6.43 -5.02
N HIS A 317 -25.96 7.25 -4.64
CA HIS A 317 -26.70 8.08 -5.58
C HIS A 317 -25.84 9.17 -6.23
N ARG A 318 -24.92 9.80 -5.47
CA ARG A 318 -23.97 10.78 -6.02
C ARG A 318 -23.07 10.13 -7.07
N ILE A 319 -22.54 8.93 -6.79
CA ILE A 319 -21.72 8.16 -7.74
C ILE A 319 -22.53 7.75 -8.97
N ALA A 320 -23.77 7.28 -8.78
CA ALA A 320 -24.67 6.95 -9.88
C ALA A 320 -24.88 8.17 -10.79
N THR A 321 -25.20 9.32 -10.19
CA THR A 321 -25.41 10.59 -10.91
C THR A 321 -24.16 11.02 -11.67
N TYR A 322 -22.98 10.92 -11.05
CA TYR A 322 -21.70 11.23 -11.70
C TYR A 322 -21.44 10.32 -12.92
N ASN A 323 -21.86 9.06 -12.83
CA ASN A 323 -21.76 8.10 -13.92
C ASN A 323 -22.87 8.22 -14.98
N GLY A 324 -23.86 9.09 -14.76
CA GLY A 324 -25.02 9.25 -15.64
C GLY A 324 -26.08 8.13 -15.48
N HIS A 325 -26.03 7.38 -14.39
CA HIS A 325 -26.97 6.32 -14.05
C HIS A 325 -27.84 6.70 -12.84
N THR A 326 -28.94 5.99 -12.65
CA THR A 326 -29.75 6.07 -11.43
C THR A 326 -29.60 4.78 -10.64
N SER A 327 -29.42 4.89 -9.33
CA SER A 327 -29.45 3.71 -8.44
C SER A 327 -30.83 3.54 -7.84
N SER A 328 -31.31 2.30 -7.79
CA SER A 328 -32.58 1.91 -7.16
C SER A 328 -32.48 1.75 -5.63
N LEU A 329 -31.28 1.95 -5.06
CA LEU A 329 -30.99 1.77 -3.65
C LEU A 329 -31.76 2.78 -2.78
N THR A 330 -32.40 2.30 -1.72
CA THR A 330 -33.07 3.15 -0.73
C THR A 330 -32.59 2.84 0.69
N VAL A 331 -32.72 3.81 1.59
CA VAL A 331 -32.37 3.62 3.02
C VAL A 331 -33.18 2.47 3.62
N GLU A 332 -34.46 2.37 3.24
CA GLU A 332 -35.39 1.32 3.69
C GLU A 332 -34.92 -0.09 3.29
N GLN A 333 -34.32 -0.26 2.10
CA GLN A 333 -33.76 -1.54 1.67
C GLN A 333 -32.55 -1.95 2.52
N LEU A 334 -31.67 -1.00 2.88
CA LEU A 334 -30.52 -1.26 3.76
C LEU A 334 -30.95 -1.54 5.19
N THR A 335 -31.89 -0.77 5.74
CA THR A 335 -32.40 -0.98 7.10
C THR A 335 -33.16 -2.29 7.20
N SER A 336 -34.03 -2.60 6.23
CA SER A 336 -34.78 -3.87 6.21
C SER A 336 -33.89 -5.11 6.04
N ALA A 337 -32.81 -5.01 5.24
CA ALA A 337 -31.81 -6.08 5.15
C ALA A 337 -31.09 -6.30 6.49
N GLY A 338 -30.73 -5.22 7.19
CA GLY A 338 -30.16 -5.29 8.53
C GLY A 338 -31.11 -5.88 9.58
N GLU A 339 -32.39 -5.48 9.55
CA GLU A 339 -33.41 -5.99 10.47
C GLU A 339 -33.72 -7.47 10.25
N LYS A 340 -33.81 -7.91 8.98
CA LYS A 340 -34.00 -9.32 8.64
C LYS A 340 -32.83 -10.15 9.18
N ALA A 341 -31.60 -9.76 8.88
CA ALA A 341 -30.42 -10.43 9.38
C ALA A 341 -30.31 -10.41 10.92
N SER A 342 -30.74 -9.33 11.58
CA SER A 342 -30.79 -9.25 13.04
C SER A 342 -31.84 -10.20 13.63
N LYS A 343 -33.00 -10.37 12.96
CA LYS A 343 -34.05 -11.31 13.38
C LYS A 343 -33.61 -12.76 13.15
N ASP A 344 -32.97 -13.03 12.02
CA ASP A 344 -32.43 -14.35 11.69
C ASP A 344 -31.31 -14.74 12.67
N ALA A 345 -30.38 -13.82 12.98
CA ALA A 345 -29.34 -14.04 13.98
C ALA A 345 -29.89 -14.21 15.41
N ALA A 346 -30.94 -13.46 15.78
CA ALA A 346 -31.61 -13.62 17.08
C ALA A 346 -32.39 -14.94 17.19
N SER A 347 -32.85 -15.50 16.05
CA SER A 347 -33.51 -16.81 16.00
C SER A 347 -32.54 -17.99 16.00
N ALA A 348 -31.29 -17.79 15.57
CA ALA A 348 -30.27 -18.84 15.45
C ALA A 348 -29.42 -19.09 16.72
N ALA A 349 -29.44 -18.19 17.72
CA ALA A 349 -28.75 -18.42 19.00
C ALA A 349 -29.38 -17.63 20.17
N PRO A 350 -29.89 -18.30 21.23
CA PRO A 350 -30.31 -17.61 22.44
C PRO A 350 -29.07 -17.28 23.28
N GLY A 351 -28.59 -16.04 23.17
CA GLY A 351 -27.68 -15.47 24.16
C GLY A 351 -26.33 -14.97 23.65
N ARG A 352 -26.33 -13.85 22.92
CA ARG A 352 -25.32 -12.79 23.11
C ARG A 352 -25.74 -11.51 22.39
N ARG A 353 -26.45 -10.63 23.09
CA ARG A 353 -26.47 -9.21 22.75
C ARG A 353 -25.18 -8.59 23.26
N VAL A 354 -24.28 -8.23 22.35
CA VAL A 354 -23.21 -7.27 22.64
C VAL A 354 -23.25 -6.22 21.54
N LEU A 355 -24.22 -5.32 21.66
CA LEU A 355 -24.07 -3.98 21.11
C LEU A 355 -23.25 -3.21 22.16
N SER A 356 -21.93 -3.20 21.97
CA SER A 356 -21.05 -2.34 22.77
C SER A 356 -20.78 -1.09 21.97
N GLU A 357 -21.60 -0.06 22.23
CA GLU A 357 -21.16 1.33 22.09
C GLU A 357 -19.93 1.52 22.97
N GLY A 358 -18.78 1.78 22.35
CA GLY A 358 -17.52 1.93 23.06
C GLY A 358 -16.36 1.67 22.13
N SER A 359 -16.04 2.66 21.30
CA SER A 359 -14.80 2.70 20.53
C SER A 359 -13.61 2.76 21.48
N SER A 360 -13.11 1.59 21.88
CA SER A 360 -11.84 1.43 22.59
C SER A 360 -10.85 0.77 21.64
N TRP A 361 -9.88 1.59 21.23
CA TRP A 361 -8.60 1.28 20.57
C TRP A 361 -8.33 -0.16 20.11
N SER A 362 -8.09 -0.30 18.80
CA SER A 362 -7.25 -1.28 18.08
C SER A 362 -7.52 -2.79 18.23
N THR A 363 -7.80 -3.29 19.42
CA THR A 363 -7.83 -4.73 19.72
C THR A 363 -9.04 -5.44 19.13
N HIS A 364 -10.18 -4.77 18.98
CA HIS A 364 -11.40 -5.38 18.44
C HIS A 364 -11.26 -5.71 16.93
N HIS A 365 -10.68 -4.81 16.14
CA HIS A 365 -10.47 -5.02 14.70
C HIS A 365 -9.46 -6.15 14.45
N ILE A 366 -8.33 -6.15 15.16
CA ILE A 366 -7.33 -7.23 15.06
C ILE A 366 -7.93 -8.57 15.50
N LYS A 367 -8.69 -8.59 16.60
CA LYS A 367 -9.33 -9.82 17.09
C LYS A 367 -10.38 -10.39 16.12
N ASN A 368 -11.06 -9.53 15.36
CA ASN A 368 -11.99 -9.96 14.32
C ASN A 368 -11.30 -10.74 13.20
N LEU A 369 -10.07 -10.37 12.80
CA LEU A 369 -9.31 -11.09 11.78
C LEU A 369 -8.95 -12.53 12.20
N PHE A 370 -8.80 -12.78 13.50
CA PHE A 370 -8.48 -14.10 14.03
C PHE A 370 -9.70 -14.87 14.57
N LYS A 371 -10.92 -14.39 14.30
CA LYS A 371 -12.15 -14.96 14.87
C LYS A 371 -12.50 -16.36 14.32
N THR A 372 -12.24 -16.60 13.04
CA THR A 372 -12.51 -17.87 12.36
C THR A 372 -11.20 -18.55 11.98
N ALA A 373 -11.08 -19.87 12.19
CA ALA A 373 -9.85 -20.61 11.90
C ALA A 373 -9.35 -20.41 10.45
N ARG A 374 -10.27 -20.33 9.47
CA ARG A 374 -9.95 -20.11 8.06
C ARG A 374 -9.44 -18.68 7.77
N LEU A 375 -10.01 -17.66 8.42
CA LEU A 375 -9.56 -16.26 8.29
C LEU A 375 -8.24 -16.02 9.03
N ALA A 376 -8.08 -16.62 10.22
CA ALA A 376 -6.84 -16.62 10.99
C ALA A 376 -5.69 -17.29 10.23
N TRP A 377 -5.96 -18.42 9.58
CA TRP A 377 -4.99 -19.12 8.72
C TRP A 377 -4.58 -18.26 7.53
N SER A 378 -5.55 -17.63 6.85
CA SER A 378 -5.29 -16.75 5.70
C SER A 378 -4.50 -15.49 6.09
N THR A 379 -4.86 -14.87 7.21
CA THR A 379 -4.17 -13.70 7.75
C THR A 379 -2.74 -14.05 8.12
N SER A 380 -2.52 -15.16 8.83
CA SER A 380 -1.18 -15.65 9.19
C SER A 380 -0.33 -15.98 7.96
N LEU A 381 -0.92 -16.63 6.95
CA LEU A 381 -0.22 -16.94 5.70
C LEU A 381 0.14 -15.67 4.92
N LEU A 382 -0.74 -14.69 4.82
CA LEU A 382 -0.44 -13.42 4.15
C LEU A 382 0.66 -12.65 4.90
N ILE A 383 0.62 -12.61 6.23
CA ILE A 383 1.70 -12.02 7.05
C ILE A 383 3.03 -12.75 6.78
N ALA A 384 3.02 -14.08 6.73
CA ALA A 384 4.21 -14.86 6.43
C ALA A 384 4.72 -14.64 5.00
N LEU A 385 3.84 -14.56 3.99
CA LEU A 385 4.19 -14.27 2.60
C LEU A 385 4.85 -12.89 2.48
N TRP A 386 4.22 -11.86 3.05
CA TRP A 386 4.73 -10.50 3.06
C TRP A 386 6.04 -10.35 3.85
N GLY A 387 6.19 -11.10 4.94
CA GLY A 387 7.42 -11.17 5.73
C GLY A 387 8.56 -11.86 5.00
N ILE A 388 8.32 -13.04 4.41
CA ILE A 388 9.35 -13.83 3.68
C ILE A 388 9.76 -13.13 2.40
N ILE A 389 8.80 -12.64 1.60
CA ILE A 389 9.09 -11.90 0.35
C ILE A 389 9.79 -10.58 0.70
N GLY A 390 9.35 -9.89 1.76
CA GLY A 390 10.03 -8.70 2.29
C GLY A 390 11.47 -8.98 2.66
N LEU A 391 11.73 -10.02 3.46
CA LEU A 391 13.07 -10.45 3.86
C LEU A 391 13.93 -10.82 2.64
N ALA A 392 13.41 -11.64 1.74
CA ALA A 392 14.18 -12.16 0.62
C ALA A 392 14.52 -11.07 -0.41
N SER A 393 13.58 -10.17 -0.66
CA SER A 393 13.80 -9.04 -1.55
C SER A 393 14.79 -8.03 -0.94
N THR A 394 14.61 -7.66 0.32
CA THR A 394 15.54 -6.74 1.02
C THR A 394 16.95 -7.32 1.13
N LEU A 395 17.07 -8.64 1.40
CA LEU A 395 18.34 -9.35 1.41
C LEU A 395 18.99 -9.25 0.04
N TYR A 396 18.38 -9.78 -1.02
CA TYR A 396 18.95 -9.72 -2.39
C TYR A 396 19.38 -8.31 -2.79
N ASN A 397 18.52 -7.32 -2.53
CA ASN A 397 18.78 -5.92 -2.84
C ASN A 397 19.98 -5.34 -2.07
N SER A 398 20.21 -5.76 -0.82
CA SER A 398 21.40 -5.34 -0.04
C SER A 398 22.70 -5.91 -0.59
N PHE A 399 22.66 -7.09 -1.22
CA PHE A 399 23.82 -7.74 -1.83
C PHE A 399 24.04 -7.36 -3.30
N LEU A 400 23.01 -6.86 -3.99
CA LEU A 400 23.07 -6.58 -5.42
C LEU A 400 24.16 -5.55 -5.78
N PRO A 401 24.33 -4.41 -5.09
CA PRO A 401 25.43 -3.48 -5.34
C PRO A 401 26.81 -4.09 -5.09
N TYR A 402 26.97 -4.95 -4.08
CA TYR A 402 28.23 -5.66 -3.84
C TYR A 402 28.54 -6.66 -4.96
N LEU A 403 27.52 -7.39 -5.41
CA LEU A 403 27.63 -8.33 -6.53
C LEU A 403 27.94 -7.60 -7.84
N LEU A 404 27.30 -6.45 -8.09
CA LEU A 404 27.54 -5.58 -9.23
C LEU A 404 28.88 -4.85 -9.14
N ALA A 405 29.36 -4.45 -7.97
CA ALA A 405 30.66 -3.82 -7.81
C ALA A 405 31.80 -4.84 -7.99
N HIS A 406 31.74 -6.01 -7.33
CA HIS A 406 32.77 -7.03 -7.49
C HIS A 406 32.79 -7.70 -8.87
N ARG A 407 31.62 -7.88 -9.51
CA ARG A 407 31.55 -8.44 -10.86
C ARG A 407 31.67 -7.35 -11.94
N GLY A 408 31.08 -6.18 -11.74
CA GLY A 408 31.16 -5.03 -12.65
C GLY A 408 32.54 -4.39 -12.68
N ALA A 409 33.28 -4.34 -11.56
CA ALA A 409 34.70 -3.95 -11.58
C ALA A 409 35.57 -4.99 -12.31
N LYS A 410 35.16 -6.27 -12.33
CA LYS A 410 35.77 -7.30 -13.21
C LYS A 410 35.40 -7.13 -14.69
N PHE A 411 34.29 -6.44 -14.99
CA PHE A 411 33.82 -6.21 -16.36
C PHE A 411 34.16 -4.81 -16.91
N GLY A 412 34.57 -3.86 -16.06
CA GLY A 412 35.07 -2.53 -16.45
C GLY A 412 34.01 -1.46 -16.73
N ASP A 413 32.75 -1.67 -16.33
CA ASP A 413 31.58 -0.85 -16.73
C ASP A 413 30.90 -0.07 -15.58
N SER A 414 31.56 0.17 -14.44
CA SER A 414 30.95 0.89 -13.29
C SER A 414 30.93 2.40 -13.49
N SER A 415 29.96 2.91 -14.26
CA SER A 415 29.69 4.34 -14.40
C SER A 415 28.25 4.63 -13.98
N TYR A 416 27.99 5.78 -13.37
CA TYR A 416 26.61 6.22 -13.09
C TYR A 416 25.71 6.10 -14.33
N TYR A 417 26.23 6.46 -15.51
CA TYR A 417 25.49 6.37 -16.76
C TYR A 417 25.01 4.94 -17.07
N THR A 418 25.83 3.91 -16.83
CA THR A 418 25.47 2.52 -17.11
C THR A 418 24.43 2.00 -16.11
N THR A 419 24.57 2.34 -14.82
CA THR A 419 23.59 1.99 -13.78
C THR A 419 22.21 2.59 -14.06
N TYR A 420 22.13 3.90 -14.31
CA TYR A 420 20.84 4.55 -14.58
C TYR A 420 20.19 4.08 -15.87
N ARG A 421 20.99 3.84 -16.92
CA ARG A 421 20.51 3.24 -18.17
C ARG A 421 19.88 1.88 -17.92
N GLU A 422 20.53 1.03 -17.14
CA GLU A 422 20.03 -0.32 -16.83
C GLU A 422 18.73 -0.26 -16.02
N GLU A 423 18.63 0.66 -15.06
CA GLU A 423 17.40 0.89 -14.30
C GLU A 423 16.22 1.39 -15.16
N VAL A 424 16.48 2.22 -16.18
CA VAL A 424 15.47 2.60 -17.17
C VAL A 424 14.98 1.38 -17.96
N ILE A 425 15.90 0.48 -18.36
CA ILE A 425 15.55 -0.76 -19.06
C ILE A 425 14.68 -1.66 -18.18
N LEU A 426 15.06 -1.85 -16.91
CA LEU A 426 14.28 -2.65 -15.95
C LEU A 426 12.90 -2.04 -15.70
N GLY A 427 12.81 -0.71 -15.56
CA GLY A 427 11.55 0.01 -15.43
C GLY A 427 10.63 -0.16 -16.65
N ALA A 428 11.19 -0.09 -17.87
CA ALA A 428 10.45 -0.26 -19.11
C ALA A 428 9.84 -1.68 -19.24
N ILE A 429 10.57 -2.71 -18.79
CA ILE A 429 10.11 -4.11 -18.78
C ILE A 429 9.04 -4.34 -17.71
N GLY A 430 9.00 -3.54 -16.65
CA GLY A 430 7.95 -3.60 -15.62
C GLY A 430 6.56 -3.17 -16.14
N VAL A 431 6.47 -2.41 -17.24
CA VAL A 431 5.17 -1.98 -17.80
C VAL A 431 4.39 -3.16 -18.40
N PRO A 432 4.95 -3.95 -19.34
CA PRO A 432 4.24 -5.11 -19.89
C PRO A 432 3.93 -6.17 -18.83
N SER A 433 4.73 -6.29 -17.76
CA SER A 433 4.46 -7.28 -16.71
C SER A 433 3.12 -7.04 -15.99
N ALA A 434 2.69 -5.79 -15.83
CA ALA A 434 1.41 -5.48 -15.17
C ALA A 434 0.19 -5.96 -15.99
N PHE A 435 0.24 -5.84 -17.32
CA PHE A 435 -0.80 -6.37 -18.20
C PHE A 435 -0.84 -7.89 -18.20
N VAL A 436 0.34 -8.53 -18.22
CA VAL A 436 0.45 -9.99 -18.12
C VAL A 436 -0.05 -10.48 -16.77
N ALA A 437 0.22 -9.75 -15.68
CA ALA A 437 -0.32 -10.06 -14.35
C ALA A 437 -1.85 -10.00 -14.32
N GLY A 438 -2.43 -8.93 -14.86
CA GLY A 438 -3.89 -8.78 -14.98
C GLY A 438 -4.52 -9.93 -15.76
N TRP A 439 -3.96 -10.24 -16.93
CA TRP A 439 -4.44 -11.36 -17.77
C TRP A 439 -4.28 -12.73 -17.11
N ALA A 440 -3.13 -12.97 -16.45
CA ALA A 440 -2.83 -14.26 -15.81
C ALA A 440 -3.75 -14.54 -14.61
N VAL A 441 -4.07 -13.51 -13.83
CA VAL A 441 -4.99 -13.60 -12.69
C VAL A 441 -6.40 -14.02 -13.11
N GLU A 442 -6.84 -13.65 -14.31
CA GLU A 442 -8.17 -14.02 -14.82
C GLU A 442 -8.24 -15.44 -15.40
N GLN A 443 -7.11 -16.14 -15.58
CA GLN A 443 -7.10 -17.44 -16.23
C GLN A 443 -7.76 -18.56 -15.40
N PRO A 444 -8.65 -19.38 -16.00
CA PRO A 444 -9.38 -20.50 -15.38
C PRO A 444 -8.56 -21.38 -14.44
N TYR A 445 -7.37 -21.77 -14.87
CA TYR A 445 -6.56 -22.79 -14.20
C TYR A 445 -5.54 -22.22 -13.21
N MET A 446 -5.12 -20.97 -13.41
CA MET A 446 -4.02 -20.39 -12.64
C MET A 446 -4.54 -19.51 -11.49
N GLY A 447 -5.62 -18.75 -11.73
CA GLY A 447 -6.18 -17.85 -10.72
C GLY A 447 -5.16 -16.89 -10.11
N ARG A 448 -5.47 -16.34 -8.94
CA ARG A 448 -4.56 -15.43 -8.21
C ARG A 448 -3.43 -16.20 -7.53
N LYS A 449 -3.74 -17.33 -6.87
CA LYS A 449 -2.73 -18.13 -6.16
C LYS A 449 -1.71 -18.77 -7.07
N GLY A 450 -2.16 -19.39 -8.16
CA GLY A 450 -1.27 -20.04 -9.12
C GLY A 450 -0.39 -19.01 -9.84
N THR A 451 -0.93 -17.82 -10.16
CA THR A 451 -0.12 -16.75 -10.75
C THR A 451 0.94 -16.25 -9.78
N LEU A 452 0.60 -16.09 -8.50
CA LEU A 452 1.57 -15.73 -7.45
C LEU A 452 2.65 -16.81 -7.29
N ALA A 453 2.27 -18.09 -7.24
CA ALA A 453 3.21 -19.20 -7.10
C ALA A 453 4.14 -19.34 -8.31
N ALA A 454 3.61 -19.25 -9.53
CA ALA A 454 4.37 -19.35 -10.76
C ALA A 454 5.35 -18.17 -10.92
N SER A 455 4.89 -16.94 -10.67
CA SER A 455 5.74 -15.75 -10.75
C SER A 455 6.81 -15.72 -9.67
N ALA A 456 6.52 -16.15 -8.43
CA ALA A 456 7.52 -16.31 -7.38
C ALA A 456 8.56 -17.38 -7.73
N GLY A 457 8.12 -18.53 -8.26
CA GLY A 457 9.01 -19.59 -8.75
C GLY A 457 9.96 -19.10 -9.85
N LEU A 458 9.42 -18.42 -10.86
CA LEU A 458 10.20 -17.81 -11.94
C LEU A 458 11.17 -16.75 -11.42
N THR A 459 10.74 -15.92 -10.47
CA THR A 459 11.60 -14.91 -9.84
C THR A 459 12.83 -15.54 -9.18
N GLY A 460 12.64 -16.63 -8.43
CA GLY A 460 13.74 -17.38 -7.82
C GLY A 460 14.66 -18.06 -8.84
N ILE A 461 14.11 -18.60 -9.93
CA ILE A 461 14.89 -19.21 -11.02
C ILE A 461 15.77 -18.15 -11.71
N PHE A 462 15.21 -16.97 -12.04
CA PHE A 462 16.00 -15.89 -12.65
C PHE A 462 17.06 -15.33 -11.70
N LEU A 463 16.76 -15.25 -10.40
CA LEU A 463 17.75 -14.94 -9.36
C LEU A 463 18.93 -15.92 -9.38
N PHE A 464 18.67 -17.23 -9.42
CA PHE A 464 19.74 -18.22 -9.51
C PHE A 464 20.49 -18.14 -10.85
N ALA A 465 19.77 -17.94 -11.96
CA ALA A 465 20.37 -17.78 -13.28
C ALA A 465 21.29 -16.55 -13.36
N SER A 466 20.97 -15.45 -12.68
CA SER A 466 21.82 -14.25 -12.62
C SER A 466 23.23 -14.54 -12.10
N THR A 467 23.38 -15.55 -11.22
CA THR A 467 24.68 -15.95 -10.68
C THR A 467 25.60 -16.55 -11.73
N THR A 468 25.06 -17.08 -12.84
CA THR A 468 25.80 -17.72 -13.94
C THR A 468 26.31 -16.74 -15.00
N ALA A 469 25.94 -15.46 -14.91
CA ALA A 469 26.32 -14.43 -15.88
C ALA A 469 27.85 -14.26 -15.96
N ARG A 470 28.38 -14.24 -17.20
CA ARG A 470 29.81 -14.07 -17.50
C ARG A 470 30.17 -12.73 -18.14
N ASN A 471 29.18 -11.90 -18.46
CA ASN A 471 29.35 -10.56 -19.03
C ASN A 471 28.21 -9.64 -18.56
N SER A 472 28.40 -8.31 -18.68
CA SER A 472 27.43 -7.28 -18.27
C SER A 472 26.07 -7.46 -18.95
N TYR A 473 26.07 -7.76 -20.26
CA TYR A 473 24.84 -7.93 -21.05
C TYR A 473 24.01 -9.16 -20.64
N ALA A 474 24.64 -10.29 -20.31
CA ALA A 474 23.91 -11.46 -19.80
C ALA A 474 23.38 -11.20 -18.39
N LEU A 475 24.12 -10.48 -17.55
CA LEU A 475 23.64 -10.09 -16.22
C LEU A 475 22.40 -9.19 -16.34
N LEU A 476 22.43 -8.20 -17.24
CA LEU A 476 21.27 -7.37 -17.55
C LEU A 476 20.09 -8.22 -18.05
N GLY A 477 20.32 -9.17 -18.97
CA GLY A 477 19.27 -10.07 -19.46
C GLY A 477 18.59 -10.89 -18.35
N TRP A 478 19.37 -11.41 -17.39
CA TRP A 478 18.81 -12.10 -16.23
C TRP A 478 18.06 -11.16 -15.29
N ASN A 479 18.58 -9.96 -15.06
CA ASN A 479 17.92 -8.93 -14.26
C ASN A 479 16.59 -8.48 -14.89
N CYS A 480 16.52 -8.40 -16.22
CA CYS A 480 15.28 -8.15 -16.96
C CYS A 480 14.23 -9.24 -16.70
N GLY A 481 14.62 -10.52 -16.74
CA GLY A 481 13.74 -11.64 -16.41
C GLY A 481 13.27 -11.61 -14.95
N TYR A 482 14.19 -11.33 -14.03
CA TYR A 482 13.89 -11.14 -12.61
C TYR A 482 12.91 -9.97 -12.39
N ALA A 483 13.16 -8.81 -13.00
CA ALA A 483 12.30 -7.63 -12.89
C ALA A 483 10.90 -7.94 -13.43
N PHE A 484 10.79 -8.56 -14.60
CA PHE A 484 9.50 -8.95 -15.16
C PHE A 484 8.71 -9.89 -14.24
N ALA A 485 9.32 -10.98 -13.77
CA ALA A 485 8.65 -11.97 -12.92
C ALA A 485 8.30 -11.41 -11.53
N SER A 486 9.21 -10.63 -10.92
CA SER A 486 8.99 -10.05 -9.60
C SER A 486 7.88 -9.00 -9.61
N LYS A 487 7.76 -8.19 -10.67
CA LYS A 487 6.65 -7.23 -10.80
C LYS A 487 5.29 -7.90 -10.93
N ILE A 488 5.21 -9.04 -11.62
CA ILE A 488 3.99 -9.88 -11.64
C ILE A 488 3.68 -10.37 -10.22
N MET A 489 4.68 -10.94 -9.53
CA MET A 489 4.53 -11.45 -8.17
C MET A 489 4.00 -10.37 -7.21
N TYR A 490 4.62 -9.19 -7.20
CA TYR A 490 4.18 -8.07 -6.36
C TYR A 490 2.79 -7.57 -6.74
N GLY A 491 2.50 -7.37 -8.04
CA GLY A 491 1.19 -6.91 -8.49
C GLY A 491 0.06 -7.82 -8.03
N VAL A 492 0.25 -9.14 -8.09
CA VAL A 492 -0.73 -10.12 -7.61
C VAL A 492 -0.80 -10.16 -6.09
N LEU A 493 0.33 -10.09 -5.39
CA LEU A 493 0.36 -10.10 -3.93
C LEU A 493 -0.36 -8.88 -3.32
N TYR A 494 -0.14 -7.69 -3.89
CA TYR A 494 -0.84 -6.47 -3.49
C TYR A 494 -2.34 -6.51 -3.81
N ALA A 495 -2.76 -7.26 -4.83
CA ALA A 495 -4.17 -7.44 -5.15
C ALA A 495 -4.87 -8.44 -4.21
N ILE A 496 -4.24 -9.58 -3.92
CA ILE A 496 -4.80 -10.62 -3.03
C ILE A 496 -5.01 -10.08 -1.61
N SER A 497 -4.08 -9.27 -1.11
CA SER A 497 -4.09 -8.82 0.28
C SER A 497 -5.40 -8.14 0.70
N PRO A 498 -5.84 -7.03 0.07
CA PRO A 498 -7.08 -6.38 0.45
C PRO A 498 -8.34 -7.18 0.07
N GLU A 499 -8.26 -8.14 -0.84
CA GLU A 499 -9.42 -8.96 -1.22
C GLU A 499 -9.71 -10.06 -0.21
N VAL A 500 -8.67 -10.63 0.40
CA VAL A 500 -8.81 -11.66 1.44
C VAL A 500 -9.29 -11.07 2.76
N PHE A 501 -9.18 -9.75 2.97
CA PHE A 501 -9.68 -9.09 4.17
C PHE A 501 -11.10 -8.54 4.01
N PRO A 502 -11.99 -8.77 5.00
CA PRO A 502 -13.35 -8.19 5.03
C PRO A 502 -13.34 -6.67 4.95
N ALA A 503 -14.28 -6.03 4.23
CA ALA A 503 -14.22 -4.57 4.00
C ALA A 503 -14.31 -3.72 5.29
N LYS A 504 -14.84 -4.27 6.38
CA LYS A 504 -14.91 -3.61 7.69
C LYS A 504 -13.54 -3.49 8.38
N ASP A 505 -12.69 -4.50 8.22
CA ASP A 505 -11.41 -4.61 8.92
C ASP A 505 -10.22 -4.67 7.92
N ARG A 506 -10.47 -4.32 6.65
CA ARG A 506 -9.51 -4.40 5.54
C ARG A 506 -8.31 -3.49 5.75
N GLY A 507 -8.52 -2.27 6.27
CA GLY A 507 -7.43 -1.35 6.59
C GLY A 507 -6.46 -1.99 7.56
N THR A 508 -6.98 -2.47 8.69
CA THR A 508 -6.21 -3.19 9.72
C THR A 508 -5.47 -4.42 9.17
N GLY A 509 -6.12 -5.24 8.32
CA GLY A 509 -5.49 -6.42 7.71
C GLY A 509 -4.31 -6.08 6.80
N ASN A 510 -4.50 -5.12 5.89
CA ASN A 510 -3.41 -4.62 5.05
C ASN A 510 -2.30 -3.94 5.87
N GLY A 511 -2.65 -3.29 6.97
CA GLY A 511 -1.70 -2.70 7.90
C GLY A 511 -0.80 -3.75 8.55
N LEU A 512 -1.38 -4.87 9.02
CA LEU A 512 -0.62 -5.97 9.62
C LEU A 512 0.36 -6.61 8.64
N THR A 513 -0.07 -6.85 7.40
CA THR A 513 0.81 -7.44 6.37
C THR A 513 1.93 -6.48 5.99
N ALA A 514 1.62 -5.20 5.77
CA ALA A 514 2.62 -4.18 5.48
C ALA A 514 3.63 -4.02 6.63
N THR A 515 3.14 -4.00 7.88
CA THR A 515 3.99 -3.91 9.08
C THR A 515 4.96 -5.10 9.15
N ALA A 516 4.48 -6.31 8.86
CA ALA A 516 5.33 -7.50 8.82
C ALA A 516 6.45 -7.36 7.78
N THR A 517 6.14 -6.93 6.56
CA THR A 517 7.17 -6.67 5.53
C THR A 517 8.24 -5.71 6.01
N ARG A 518 7.87 -4.65 6.74
CA ARG A 518 8.84 -3.66 7.25
C ARG A 518 9.70 -4.23 8.38
N ILE A 519 9.13 -5.01 9.31
CA ILE A 519 9.91 -5.66 10.37
C ILE A 519 10.93 -6.63 9.76
N PHE A 520 10.49 -7.50 8.86
CA PHE A 520 11.39 -8.45 8.19
C PHE A 520 12.40 -7.75 7.27
N GLY A 521 12.03 -6.62 6.66
CA GLY A 521 12.95 -5.77 5.89
C GLY A 521 14.04 -5.11 6.74
N ILE A 522 13.76 -4.76 8.01
CA ILE A 522 14.77 -4.26 8.96
C ILE A 522 15.73 -5.38 9.40
N ILE A 523 15.25 -6.63 9.49
CA ILE A 523 16.08 -7.78 9.89
C ILE A 523 17.10 -8.15 8.80
N ALA A 524 16.79 -7.92 7.51
CA ALA A 524 17.67 -8.29 6.39
C ALA A 524 19.06 -7.61 6.44
N PRO A 525 19.19 -6.29 6.64
CA PRO A 525 20.49 -5.64 6.83
C PRO A 525 21.30 -6.20 7.99
N VAL A 526 20.66 -6.55 9.12
CA VAL A 526 21.34 -7.17 10.26
C VAL A 526 21.95 -8.52 9.85
N ILE A 527 21.18 -9.35 9.14
CA ILE A 527 21.70 -10.62 8.59
C ILE A 527 22.85 -10.35 7.62
N ALA A 528 22.75 -9.31 6.78
CA ALA A 528 23.79 -8.98 5.82
C ALA A 528 25.11 -8.54 6.46
N LEU A 529 25.06 -7.84 7.60
CA LEU A 529 26.25 -7.42 8.36
C LEU A 529 27.04 -8.60 8.95
N TYR A 530 26.35 -9.66 9.35
CA TYR A 530 27.00 -10.87 9.89
C TYR A 530 27.25 -11.95 8.81
N ALA A 531 26.69 -11.79 7.61
CA ALA A 531 26.90 -12.70 6.51
C ALA A 531 28.21 -12.39 5.78
N ASN A 532 28.91 -13.43 5.32
CA ASN A 532 30.10 -13.24 4.50
C ASN A 532 29.69 -12.82 3.07
N LEU A 533 29.73 -11.50 2.84
CA LEU A 533 29.35 -10.82 1.58
C LEU A 533 30.13 -11.33 0.36
N SER A 534 31.34 -11.89 0.54
CA SER A 534 32.18 -12.39 -0.57
C SER A 534 31.62 -13.61 -1.31
N THR A 535 30.51 -14.19 -0.82
CA THR A 535 29.94 -15.44 -1.36
C THR A 535 28.58 -15.20 -2.02
N ALA A 536 28.23 -16.03 -3.01
CA ALA A 536 26.90 -15.99 -3.65
C ALA A 536 25.76 -16.54 -2.77
N VAL A 537 26.06 -16.99 -1.54
CA VAL A 537 25.12 -17.60 -0.60
C VAL A 537 23.86 -16.74 -0.35
N PRO A 538 23.94 -15.42 -0.15
CA PRO A 538 22.76 -14.60 0.12
C PRO A 538 21.77 -14.52 -1.05
N VAL A 539 22.28 -14.58 -2.28
CA VAL A 539 21.44 -14.66 -3.49
C VAL A 539 20.71 -16.01 -3.54
N TYR A 540 21.39 -17.10 -3.19
CA TYR A 540 20.77 -18.42 -3.10
C TYR A 540 19.70 -18.50 -2.02
N VAL A 541 19.98 -17.94 -0.84
CA VAL A 541 19.00 -17.87 0.26
C VAL A 541 17.79 -17.04 -0.16
N SER A 542 17.99 -15.87 -0.78
CA SER A 542 16.91 -15.00 -1.25
C SER A 542 16.04 -15.69 -2.30
N GLY A 543 16.64 -16.31 -3.32
CA GLY A 543 15.89 -17.04 -4.34
C GLY A 543 15.12 -18.24 -3.77
N ALA A 544 15.72 -18.98 -2.83
CA ALA A 544 15.05 -20.10 -2.17
C ALA A 544 13.87 -19.65 -1.30
N LEU A 545 14.01 -18.54 -0.56
CA LEU A 545 12.92 -17.95 0.21
C LEU A 545 11.77 -17.47 -0.67
N ILE A 546 12.06 -16.85 -1.82
CA ILE A 546 11.02 -16.43 -2.77
C ILE A 546 10.30 -17.65 -3.36
N MET A 547 11.03 -18.69 -3.77
CA MET A 547 10.41 -19.93 -4.24
C MET A 547 9.56 -20.60 -3.16
N GLY A 548 10.05 -20.63 -1.92
CA GLY A 548 9.32 -21.14 -0.76
C GLY A 548 8.04 -20.36 -0.49
N SER A 549 8.07 -19.03 -0.66
CA SER A 549 6.88 -18.18 -0.56
C SER A 549 5.85 -18.50 -1.65
N GLY A 550 6.29 -18.82 -2.87
CA GLY A 550 5.41 -19.29 -3.94
C GLY A 550 4.68 -20.58 -3.59
N ALA A 551 5.39 -21.54 -2.97
CA ALA A 551 4.77 -22.78 -2.48
C ALA A 551 3.80 -22.51 -1.31
N LEU A 552 4.15 -21.59 -0.41
CA LEU A 552 3.30 -21.17 0.71
C LEU A 552 2.01 -20.50 0.22
N ALA A 553 2.06 -19.76 -0.89
CA ALA A 553 0.89 -19.11 -1.49
C ALA A 553 -0.17 -20.11 -1.97
N LEU A 554 0.23 -21.32 -2.35
CA LEU A 554 -0.71 -22.39 -2.74
C LEU A 554 -1.54 -22.92 -1.56
N LEU A 555 -1.08 -22.71 -0.31
CA LEU A 555 -1.79 -23.10 0.91
C LEU A 555 -2.87 -22.10 1.33
N LEU A 556 -3.01 -20.96 0.63
CA LEU A 556 -4.07 -20.00 0.92
C LEU A 556 -5.44 -20.66 0.71
N PRO A 557 -6.37 -20.60 1.69
CA PRO A 557 -7.64 -21.29 1.61
C PRO A 557 -8.71 -20.51 0.81
N TYR A 558 -8.51 -19.21 0.56
CA TYR A 558 -9.44 -18.35 -0.19
C TYR A 558 -8.89 -18.06 -1.58
N GLU A 559 -9.62 -18.44 -2.63
CA GLU A 559 -9.36 -18.01 -4.00
C GLU A 559 -10.25 -16.79 -4.30
N PRO A 560 -9.72 -15.56 -4.39
CA PRO A 560 -10.52 -14.36 -4.59
C PRO A 560 -11.06 -14.20 -6.02
N ARG A 561 -10.70 -15.10 -6.93
CA ARG A 561 -11.08 -14.99 -8.35
C ARG A 561 -12.58 -15.15 -8.53
N GLY A 562 -13.21 -14.14 -9.14
CA GLY A 562 -14.64 -14.12 -9.45
C GLY A 562 -15.54 -13.98 -8.22
N LYS A 563 -14.96 -13.77 -7.03
CA LYS A 563 -15.68 -13.66 -5.76
C LYS A 563 -15.58 -12.25 -5.22
N ALA A 564 -16.71 -11.65 -4.86
CA ALA A 564 -16.69 -10.33 -4.26
C ALA A 564 -16.12 -10.37 -2.83
N SER A 565 -15.06 -9.59 -2.61
CA SER A 565 -14.57 -9.23 -1.28
C SER A 565 -15.49 -8.18 -0.63
N ILE A 566 -16.42 -8.64 0.20
CA ILE A 566 -17.43 -7.83 0.92
C ILE A 566 -17.04 -7.61 2.38
#